data_AF-A0A0S7WKS7-F1
#
_entry.id   AF-A0A0S7WKS7-F1
#
_cell.length_a   1.000
_cell.length_b   1.000
_cell.length_c   1.000
_cell.angle_alpha   90.00
_cell.angle_beta   90.00
_cell.angle_gamma   90.00
#
_symmetry.space_group_name_H-M   'P 1'
#
loop_
_entity.id
_entity.type
_entity.pdbx_description
1 polymer ?
#
loop_
_entity_poly.entity_id
_entity_poly.type
_entity_poly.pdbx_seq_one_letter_code
_entity_poly.pdbx_strand_id
1 'polypeptide(L)'
;MTHEVEIIVSHKERLTRQYGAAVFSDLEGILHTLRQSIADSGMESHLLWIESVDPESVRTSILELTEEFSPRPTSVLLVGGDEVVPFFRLKNEVEDGDPYILSDSPYSSNGPDWLIPERAVGRVPGTRNAEYLLRILTSISEKHRAHRSRKKRGFGYSTSKWRAASKAVYTSIDLKEAIRLSPPVTKDNFRPRWLEKRAFLYFNLHGVRERSEWYGERTPSDPDSYPPFPVALLP
;
A
#
# COMPACT_ATOMS: atom_id res chain seq x y z
N MET A 1 -15.11 -4.67 -11.96
CA MET A 1 -14.20 -3.66 -11.36
C MET A 1 -13.63 -4.32 -10.12
N THR A 2 -12.35 -4.18 -9.82
CA THR A 2 -11.81 -4.66 -8.54
C THR A 2 -12.44 -3.80 -7.45
N HIS A 3 -13.31 -4.39 -6.63
CA HIS A 3 -13.89 -3.72 -5.47
C HIS A 3 -12.79 -3.67 -4.41
N GLU A 4 -12.08 -2.54 -4.31
CA GLU A 4 -11.14 -2.32 -3.23
C GLU A 4 -11.93 -1.97 -1.97
N VAL A 5 -11.83 -2.82 -0.96
CA VAL A 5 -12.45 -2.62 0.36
C VAL A 5 -11.36 -2.17 1.34
N GLU A 6 -11.63 -1.10 2.09
CA GLU A 6 -10.81 -0.56 3.17
C GLU A 6 -11.53 -0.71 4.52
N ILE A 7 -10.82 -1.17 5.55
CA ILE A 7 -11.32 -1.13 6.94
C ILE A 7 -10.71 0.08 7.64
N ILE A 8 -11.54 0.97 8.17
CA ILE A 8 -11.12 2.07 9.03
C ILE A 8 -11.33 1.61 10.48
N VAL A 9 -10.27 1.63 11.29
CA VAL A 9 -10.28 1.12 12.68
C VAL A 9 -10.08 2.27 13.66
N SER A 10 -10.96 2.39 14.65
CA SER A 10 -10.78 3.33 15.75
C SER A 10 -11.58 2.93 16.98
N HIS A 11 -11.48 3.67 18.08
CA HIS A 11 -12.09 3.34 19.36
C HIS A 11 -12.89 4.53 19.93
N LYS A 12 -14.22 4.39 20.01
CA LYS A 12 -15.14 5.48 20.42
C LYS A 12 -14.81 6.04 21.80
N GLU A 13 -14.74 5.15 22.79
CA GLU A 13 -14.50 5.56 24.18
C GLU A 13 -13.13 6.21 24.37
N ARG A 14 -12.10 5.73 23.68
CA ARG A 14 -10.75 6.30 23.78
C ARG A 14 -10.66 7.67 23.13
N LEU A 15 -11.22 7.85 21.93
CA LEU A 15 -11.32 9.17 21.30
C LEU A 15 -12.11 10.15 22.18
N THR A 16 -13.26 9.71 22.71
CA THR A 16 -14.09 10.51 23.62
C THR A 16 -13.32 10.90 24.88
N ARG A 17 -12.60 9.97 25.49
CA ARG A 17 -11.79 10.22 26.68
C ARG A 17 -10.62 11.17 26.40
N GLN A 18 -10.01 11.07 25.22
CA GLN A 18 -8.85 11.87 24.85
C GLN A 18 -9.22 13.30 24.45
N TYR A 19 -10.32 13.49 23.72
CA TYR A 19 -10.66 14.76 23.09
C TYR A 19 -11.96 15.41 23.62
N GLY A 20 -12.76 14.67 24.38
CA GLY A 20 -14.08 15.10 24.86
C GLY A 20 -15.21 14.77 23.89
N ALA A 21 -16.44 14.75 24.39
CA ALA A 21 -17.62 14.30 23.65
C ALA A 21 -17.96 15.18 22.43
N ALA A 22 -17.82 16.51 22.56
CA ALA A 22 -18.08 17.42 21.45
C ALA A 22 -17.12 17.17 20.27
N VAL A 23 -15.82 17.07 20.57
CA VAL A 23 -14.79 16.82 19.57
C VAL A 23 -14.89 15.40 18.99
N PHE A 24 -15.27 14.41 19.81
CA PHE A 24 -15.59 13.08 19.29
C PHE A 24 -16.74 13.12 18.28
N SER A 25 -17.78 13.92 18.51
CA SER A 25 -18.88 14.08 17.54
C SER A 25 -18.36 14.62 16.21
N ASP A 26 -17.43 15.57 16.23
CA ASP A 26 -16.80 16.10 15.00
C ASP A 26 -15.94 15.03 14.31
N LEU A 27 -15.20 14.24 15.09
CA LEU A 27 -14.38 13.13 14.59
C LEU A 27 -15.24 12.02 13.96
N GLU A 28 -16.35 11.66 14.58
CA GLU A 28 -17.31 10.71 14.02
C GLU A 28 -17.90 11.23 12.71
N GLY A 29 -18.28 12.51 12.66
CA GLY A 29 -18.76 13.18 11.45
C GLY A 29 -17.76 13.18 10.30
N ILE A 30 -16.47 13.47 10.56
CA ILE A 30 -15.45 13.44 9.49
C ILE A 30 -15.13 12.01 9.05
N LEU A 31 -15.21 11.01 9.93
CA LEU A 31 -15.04 9.60 9.55
C LEU A 31 -16.18 9.12 8.62
N HIS A 32 -17.42 9.54 8.88
CA HIS A 32 -18.53 9.31 7.95
C HIS A 32 -18.30 10.01 6.60
N THR A 33 -17.79 11.25 6.63
CA THR A 33 -17.44 12.01 5.41
C THR A 33 -16.32 11.33 4.61
N LEU A 34 -15.32 10.79 5.30
CA LEU A 34 -14.23 10.04 4.69
C LEU A 34 -14.77 8.80 3.97
N ARG A 35 -15.62 8.02 4.63
CA ARG A 35 -16.26 6.84 4.02
C ARG A 35 -17.05 7.18 2.75
N GLN A 36 -17.83 8.27 2.81
CA GLN A 36 -18.55 8.73 1.62
C GLN A 36 -17.57 9.15 0.51
N SER A 37 -16.47 9.83 0.86
CA SER A 37 -15.44 10.23 -0.11
C SER A 37 -14.75 9.02 -0.75
N ILE A 38 -14.49 7.96 0.01
CA ILE A 38 -13.96 6.68 -0.49
C ILE A 38 -14.98 6.05 -1.45
N ALA A 39 -16.27 6.02 -1.08
CA ALA A 39 -17.35 5.52 -1.93
C ALA A 39 -17.44 6.30 -3.26
N ASP A 40 -17.36 7.63 -3.22
CA ASP A 40 -17.36 8.50 -4.39
C ASP A 40 -16.16 8.22 -5.33
N SER A 41 -15.06 7.69 -4.78
CA SER A 41 -13.88 7.27 -5.56
C SER A 41 -14.00 5.88 -6.19
N GLY A 42 -15.12 5.17 -5.94
CA GLY A 42 -15.40 3.84 -6.47
C GLY A 42 -14.85 2.69 -5.62
N MET A 43 -14.45 2.97 -4.38
CA MET A 43 -13.97 2.01 -3.39
C MET A 43 -15.05 1.77 -2.32
N GLU A 44 -14.94 0.70 -1.55
CA GLU A 44 -15.83 0.41 -0.42
C GLU A 44 -15.07 0.61 0.90
N SER A 45 -15.75 1.09 1.95
CA SER A 45 -15.13 1.24 3.27
C SER A 45 -16.05 0.90 4.43
N HIS A 46 -15.47 0.27 5.45
CA HIS A 46 -16.16 -0.16 6.67
C HIS A 46 -15.48 0.42 7.90
N LEU A 47 -16.28 0.92 8.84
CA LEU A 47 -15.78 1.48 10.09
C LEU A 47 -15.91 0.44 11.18
N LEU A 48 -14.77 -0.04 11.67
CA LEU A 48 -14.65 -0.94 12.81
C LEU A 48 -14.38 -0.12 14.07
N TRP A 49 -15.37 -0.10 14.96
CA TRP A 49 -15.21 0.43 16.31
C TRP A 49 -14.74 -0.68 17.23
N ILE A 50 -13.47 -0.66 17.60
CA ILE A 50 -12.90 -1.65 18.53
C ILE A 50 -13.32 -1.35 19.97
N GLU A 51 -13.46 -2.42 20.74
CA GLU A 51 -13.84 -2.38 22.16
C GLU A 51 -12.67 -2.68 23.11
N SER A 52 -11.59 -3.25 22.57
CA SER A 52 -10.39 -3.64 23.32
C SER A 52 -9.21 -2.73 22.99
N VAL A 53 -8.33 -2.54 23.98
CA VAL A 53 -7.00 -1.91 23.81
C VAL A 53 -5.86 -2.92 23.91
N ASP A 54 -6.17 -4.21 23.85
CA ASP A 54 -5.20 -5.26 23.65
C ASP A 54 -4.93 -5.44 22.13
N PRO A 55 -3.68 -5.33 21.66
CA PRO A 55 -3.39 -5.33 20.22
C PRO A 55 -3.74 -6.66 19.53
N GLU A 56 -3.66 -7.80 20.22
CA GLU A 56 -4.06 -9.11 19.66
C GLU A 56 -5.58 -9.19 19.47
N SER A 57 -6.34 -8.67 20.44
CA SER A 57 -7.80 -8.56 20.33
C SER A 57 -8.20 -7.66 19.16
N VAL A 58 -7.54 -6.50 18.99
CA VAL A 58 -7.77 -5.61 17.84
C VAL A 58 -7.46 -6.31 16.52
N ARG A 59 -6.34 -7.05 16.47
CA ARG A 59 -5.96 -7.82 15.28
C ARG A 59 -7.02 -8.87 14.96
N THR A 60 -7.55 -9.55 15.97
CA THR A 60 -8.60 -10.56 15.83
C THR A 60 -9.86 -9.94 15.22
N SER A 61 -10.33 -8.79 15.74
CA SER A 61 -11.50 -8.10 15.18
C SER A 61 -11.31 -7.65 13.73
N ILE A 62 -10.09 -7.22 13.35
CA ILE A 62 -9.77 -6.89 11.95
C ILE A 62 -9.84 -8.14 11.07
N LEU A 63 -9.35 -9.28 11.54
CA LEU A 63 -9.37 -10.54 10.80
C LEU A 63 -10.80 -11.08 10.65
N GLU A 64 -11.59 -11.06 11.72
CA GLU A 64 -13.01 -11.46 11.69
C GLU A 64 -13.78 -10.63 10.67
N LEU A 65 -13.66 -9.30 10.74
CA LEU A 65 -14.29 -8.41 9.77
C LEU A 65 -13.78 -8.64 8.35
N THR A 66 -12.50 -8.96 8.18
CA THR A 66 -11.92 -9.28 6.86
C THR A 66 -12.58 -10.51 6.23
N GLU A 67 -12.91 -11.53 7.02
CA GLU A 67 -13.56 -12.76 6.52
C GLU A 67 -15.03 -12.55 6.12
N GLU A 68 -15.67 -11.47 6.57
CA GLU A 68 -17.05 -11.13 6.19
C GLU A 68 -17.17 -10.63 4.74
N PHE A 69 -16.07 -10.24 4.09
CA PHE A 69 -16.07 -9.64 2.75
C PHE A 69 -15.49 -10.55 1.66
N SER A 70 -16.08 -10.47 0.47
CA SER A 70 -15.56 -11.07 -0.76
C SER A 70 -15.75 -10.09 -1.93
N PRO A 71 -14.66 -9.54 -2.51
CA PRO A 71 -13.25 -9.80 -2.19
C PRO A 71 -12.85 -9.27 -0.80
N ARG A 72 -11.84 -9.90 -0.19
CA ARG A 72 -11.31 -9.48 1.11
C ARG A 72 -10.77 -8.05 1.06
N PRO A 73 -10.83 -7.29 2.18
CA PRO A 73 -10.23 -5.96 2.26
C PRO A 73 -8.74 -6.01 2.03
N THR A 74 -8.26 -5.04 1.27
CA THR A 74 -6.86 -4.95 0.82
C THR A 74 -6.08 -3.88 1.58
N SER A 75 -6.78 -3.07 2.39
CA SER A 75 -6.19 -2.01 3.20
C SER A 75 -6.92 -1.83 4.53
N VAL A 76 -6.16 -1.37 5.52
CA VAL A 76 -6.64 -0.98 6.85
C VAL A 76 -6.08 0.41 7.18
N LEU A 77 -6.94 1.32 7.60
CA LEU A 77 -6.58 2.64 8.11
C LEU A 77 -6.86 2.72 9.61
N LEU A 78 -5.81 2.78 10.42
CA LEU A 78 -5.91 2.98 11.86
C LEU A 78 -6.04 4.48 12.15
N VAL A 79 -7.03 4.87 12.95
CA VAL A 79 -7.26 6.28 13.29
C VAL A 79 -7.14 6.48 14.80
N GLY A 80 -6.06 7.17 15.20
CA GLY A 80 -5.72 7.45 16.58
C GLY A 80 -4.29 7.06 16.95
N GLY A 81 -3.84 7.50 18.13
CA GLY A 81 -2.54 7.11 18.70
C GLY A 81 -2.58 5.73 19.36
N ASP A 82 -1.50 5.37 20.05
CA ASP A 82 -1.34 4.11 20.78
C ASP A 82 -2.42 3.92 21.86
N GLU A 83 -2.88 5.02 22.45
CA GLU A 83 -3.95 5.05 23.44
C GLU A 83 -5.36 4.77 22.89
N VAL A 84 -5.54 4.91 21.57
CA VAL A 84 -6.83 4.70 20.87
C VAL A 84 -6.81 3.37 20.14
N VAL A 85 -5.78 3.15 19.33
CA VAL A 85 -5.52 1.89 18.62
C VAL A 85 -4.09 1.49 18.97
N PRO A 86 -3.89 0.48 19.83
CA PRO A 86 -2.57 0.13 20.35
C PRO A 86 -1.61 -0.32 19.25
N PHE A 87 -0.32 -0.06 19.43
CA PHE A 87 0.74 -0.73 18.66
C PHE A 87 0.97 -2.13 19.21
N PHE A 88 1.50 -3.04 18.40
CA PHE A 88 2.22 -4.20 18.94
C PHE A 88 3.54 -3.75 19.56
N ARG A 89 3.91 -4.36 20.68
CA ARG A 89 5.22 -4.14 21.35
C ARG A 89 6.10 -5.33 21.01
N LEU A 90 6.71 -5.30 19.82
CA LEU A 90 7.54 -6.38 19.32
C LEU A 90 8.91 -6.33 20.01
N LYS A 91 9.51 -7.48 20.31
CA LYS A 91 10.87 -7.50 20.87
C LYS A 91 11.84 -6.82 19.89
N ASN A 92 12.62 -5.87 20.39
CA ASN A 92 13.72 -5.30 19.62
C ASN A 92 14.91 -6.27 19.68
N GLU A 93 15.37 -6.76 18.52
CA GLU A 93 16.56 -7.62 18.44
C GLU A 93 17.86 -6.80 18.33
N VAL A 94 17.76 -5.46 18.26
CA VAL A 94 18.90 -4.54 18.21
C VAL A 94 19.24 -4.09 19.63
N GLU A 95 20.54 -4.13 19.98
CA GLU A 95 21.05 -3.60 21.24
C GLU A 95 21.26 -2.08 21.15
N ASP A 96 20.16 -1.31 21.10
CA ASP A 96 20.17 0.17 21.05
C ASP A 96 19.60 0.85 22.31
N GLY A 97 19.15 0.05 23.28
CA GLY A 97 18.58 0.51 24.55
C GLY A 97 17.05 0.52 24.58
N ASP A 98 16.37 0.35 23.44
CA ASP A 98 14.93 0.21 23.38
C ASP A 98 14.53 -1.27 23.45
N PRO A 99 13.77 -1.71 24.47
CA PRO A 99 13.41 -3.13 24.61
C PRO A 99 12.36 -3.59 23.59
N TYR A 100 11.61 -2.65 23.01
CA TYR A 100 10.50 -2.95 22.11
C TYR A 100 10.43 -2.01 20.91
N ILE A 101 9.97 -2.55 19.80
CA ILE A 101 9.56 -1.82 18.61
C ILE A 101 8.03 -1.70 18.62
N LEU A 102 7.53 -0.46 18.61
CA LEU A 102 6.11 -0.18 18.40
C LEU A 102 5.78 -0.39 16.92
N SER A 103 4.88 -1.33 16.61
CA SER A 103 4.62 -1.74 15.23
C SER A 103 3.14 -1.99 14.95
N ASP A 104 2.71 -1.59 13.76
CA ASP A 104 1.41 -1.94 13.19
C ASP A 104 1.49 -3.16 12.25
N SER A 105 2.69 -3.70 11.98
CA SER A 105 2.90 -4.82 11.03
C SER A 105 2.07 -6.08 11.34
N PRO A 106 1.80 -6.44 12.60
CA PRO A 106 0.92 -7.60 12.82
C PRO A 106 -0.53 -7.38 12.39
N TYR A 107 -1.01 -6.13 12.26
CA TYR A 107 -2.33 -5.83 11.70
C TYR A 107 -2.42 -6.07 10.19
N SER A 108 -1.29 -6.07 9.47
CA SER A 108 -1.25 -6.33 8.03
C SER A 108 -1.31 -7.82 7.67
N SER A 109 -1.18 -8.70 8.67
CA SER A 109 -0.84 -10.09 8.43
C SER A 109 -1.94 -11.05 8.89
N ASN A 110 -2.34 -12.00 8.05
CA ASN A 110 -3.34 -13.03 8.38
C ASN A 110 -2.73 -14.09 9.32
N GLY A 111 -1.50 -14.48 9.04
CA GLY A 111 -0.78 -15.50 9.77
C GLY A 111 0.04 -14.96 10.96
N PRO A 112 0.70 -15.87 11.69
CA PRO A 112 1.59 -15.50 12.80
C PRO A 112 2.88 -14.80 12.33
N ASP A 113 3.26 -14.97 11.06
CA ASP A 113 4.43 -14.30 10.48
C ASP A 113 4.05 -12.89 10.00
N TRP A 114 4.22 -11.92 10.90
CA TRP A 114 3.86 -10.53 10.65
C TRP A 114 4.80 -9.79 9.68
N LEU A 115 5.87 -10.45 9.21
CA LEU A 115 6.79 -9.92 8.20
C LEU A 115 6.25 -10.07 6.77
N ILE A 116 5.17 -10.85 6.59
CA ILE A 116 4.54 -11.10 5.29
C ILE A 116 3.17 -10.41 5.29
N PRO A 117 3.09 -9.14 4.87
CA PRO A 117 1.82 -8.42 4.84
C PRO A 117 0.92 -8.93 3.69
N GLU A 118 -0.33 -9.30 3.99
CA GLU A 118 -1.35 -9.58 2.97
C GLU A 118 -2.30 -8.39 2.71
N ARG A 119 -2.22 -7.33 3.52
CA ARG A 119 -2.94 -6.07 3.31
C ARG A 119 -2.09 -4.86 3.63
N ALA A 120 -2.39 -3.72 3.00
CA ALA A 120 -1.76 -2.46 3.37
C ALA A 120 -2.29 -1.98 4.73
N VAL A 121 -1.42 -1.46 5.60
CA VAL A 121 -1.83 -0.80 6.84
C VAL A 121 -1.27 0.61 6.85
N GLY A 122 -2.15 1.59 7.07
CA GLY A 122 -1.79 2.98 7.31
C GLY A 122 -2.32 3.43 8.66
N ARG A 123 -1.69 4.44 9.26
CA ARG A 123 -2.16 5.07 10.49
C ARG A 123 -2.27 6.57 10.31
N VAL A 124 -3.41 7.14 10.70
CA VAL A 124 -3.54 8.56 11.00
C VAL A 124 -3.29 8.73 12.50
N PRO A 125 -2.09 9.17 12.93
CA PRO A 125 -1.76 9.24 14.34
C PRO A 125 -2.63 10.29 15.04
N GLY A 126 -3.12 9.94 16.23
CA GLY A 126 -3.68 10.91 17.15
C GLY A 126 -2.58 11.82 17.67
N THR A 127 -2.90 13.08 17.91
CA THR A 127 -2.00 14.01 18.61
C THR A 127 -2.73 14.56 19.82
N ARG A 128 -2.07 15.32 20.70
CA ARG A 128 -2.79 16.01 21.78
C ARG A 128 -3.81 17.05 21.27
N ASN A 129 -3.70 17.48 20.02
CA ASN A 129 -4.63 18.41 19.40
C ASN A 129 -5.51 17.70 18.37
N ALA A 130 -6.80 17.56 18.68
CA ALA A 130 -7.78 16.95 17.78
C ALA A 130 -7.93 17.68 16.44
N GLU A 131 -7.65 18.98 16.39
CA GLU A 131 -7.73 19.78 15.17
C GLU A 131 -6.77 19.23 14.09
N TYR A 132 -5.60 18.73 14.49
CA TYR A 132 -4.66 18.13 13.55
C TYR A 132 -5.21 16.83 12.96
N LEU A 133 -5.84 16.00 13.79
CA LEU A 133 -6.51 14.78 13.36
C LEU A 133 -7.66 15.08 12.39
N LEU A 134 -8.52 16.05 12.74
CA LEU A 134 -9.62 16.52 11.88
C LEU A 134 -9.10 17.04 10.54
N ARG A 135 -8.01 17.83 10.53
CA ARG A 135 -7.40 18.35 9.31
C ARG A 135 -6.80 17.27 8.42
N ILE A 136 -6.14 16.27 8.99
CA ILE A 136 -5.63 15.14 8.19
C ILE A 136 -6.80 14.38 7.57
N LEU A 137 -7.81 14.00 8.37
CA LEU A 137 -8.98 13.26 7.87
C LEU A 137 -9.75 14.05 6.81
N THR A 138 -9.86 15.37 6.98
CA THR A 138 -10.42 16.28 5.95
C THR A 138 -9.60 16.24 4.67
N SER A 139 -8.28 16.38 4.76
CA SER A 139 -7.39 16.34 3.60
C SER A 139 -7.44 14.98 2.86
N ILE A 140 -7.51 13.87 3.60
CA ILE A 140 -7.67 12.53 3.02
C ILE A 140 -9.02 12.46 2.29
N SER A 141 -10.10 12.92 2.90
CA SER A 141 -11.45 12.93 2.31
C SER A 141 -11.52 13.76 1.02
N GLU A 142 -10.93 14.95 1.03
CA GLU A 142 -10.80 15.80 -0.16
C GLU A 142 -9.99 15.12 -1.27
N LYS A 143 -8.89 14.45 -0.93
CA LYS A 143 -8.08 13.70 -1.89
C LYS A 143 -8.86 12.53 -2.50
N HIS A 144 -9.65 11.79 -1.74
CA HIS A 144 -10.51 10.74 -2.28
C HIS A 144 -11.57 11.31 -3.24
N ARG A 145 -12.25 12.41 -2.87
CA ARG A 145 -13.20 13.09 -3.78
C ARG A 145 -12.55 13.62 -5.05
N ALA A 146 -11.34 14.15 -4.93
CA ALA A 146 -10.56 14.61 -6.09
C ALA A 146 -9.98 13.43 -6.90
N HIS A 147 -9.85 12.25 -6.30
CA HIS A 147 -9.42 11.02 -6.94
C HIS A 147 -10.54 10.50 -7.85
N ARG A 148 -10.69 11.15 -9.00
CA ARG A 148 -11.39 10.52 -10.13
C ARG A 148 -10.60 9.28 -10.50
N SER A 149 -11.31 8.15 -10.61
CA SER A 149 -10.87 6.89 -11.23
C SER A 149 -10.24 7.13 -12.62
N ARG A 150 -9.02 7.67 -12.62
CA ARG A 150 -8.19 7.80 -13.81
C ARG A 150 -7.37 6.54 -13.80
N LYS A 151 -7.59 5.69 -14.80
CA LYS A 151 -6.70 4.56 -15.08
C LYS A 151 -5.27 5.06 -15.04
N LYS A 152 -4.53 4.68 -13.99
CA LYS A 152 -3.13 5.07 -13.86
C LYS A 152 -2.40 4.34 -14.99
N ARG A 153 -1.82 5.13 -15.90
CA ARG A 153 -1.05 4.58 -17.01
C ARG A 153 0.37 4.39 -16.53
N GLY A 154 0.89 3.19 -16.72
CA GLY A 154 2.22 2.83 -16.27
C GLY A 154 3.05 2.31 -17.42
N PHE A 155 4.36 2.26 -17.22
CA PHE A 155 5.26 1.54 -18.10
C PHE A 155 6.18 0.65 -17.26
N GLY A 156 6.22 -0.64 -17.60
CA GLY A 156 7.10 -1.62 -16.98
C GLY A 156 8.12 -2.13 -17.99
N TYR A 157 9.37 -2.28 -17.57
CA TYR A 157 10.42 -2.89 -18.38
C TYR A 157 11.31 -3.78 -17.50
N SER A 158 11.43 -5.05 -17.86
CA SER A 158 12.21 -6.03 -17.08
C SER A 158 13.09 -6.91 -17.96
N THR A 159 14.02 -7.65 -17.36
CA THR A 159 14.70 -8.77 -18.02
C THR A 159 13.67 -9.85 -18.39
N SER A 160 13.93 -10.62 -19.45
CA SER A 160 13.07 -11.77 -19.77
C SER A 160 13.09 -12.81 -18.64
N LYS A 161 14.27 -13.03 -18.04
CA LYS A 161 14.46 -13.95 -16.90
C LYS A 161 13.60 -13.60 -15.67
N TRP A 162 13.40 -12.31 -15.37
CA TRP A 162 12.61 -11.87 -14.21
C TRP A 162 11.14 -11.58 -14.52
N ARG A 163 10.62 -12.05 -15.65
CA ARG A 163 9.23 -11.82 -16.09
C ARG A 163 8.21 -12.12 -15.00
N ALA A 164 8.29 -13.27 -14.34
CA ALA A 164 7.28 -13.69 -13.36
C ALA A 164 7.28 -12.79 -12.12
N ALA A 165 8.45 -12.60 -11.49
CA ALA A 165 8.60 -11.74 -10.32
C ALA A 165 8.23 -10.27 -10.64
N SER A 166 8.67 -9.77 -11.79
CA SER A 166 8.36 -8.42 -12.24
C SER A 166 6.87 -8.22 -12.51
N LYS A 167 6.19 -9.24 -13.08
CA LYS A 167 4.74 -9.21 -13.28
C LYS A 167 3.99 -9.18 -11.95
N ALA A 168 4.44 -9.91 -10.94
CA ALA A 168 3.83 -9.88 -9.61
C ALA A 168 3.89 -8.46 -9.01
N VAL A 169 5.08 -7.84 -9.02
CA VAL A 169 5.25 -6.46 -8.51
C VAL A 169 4.50 -5.43 -9.36
N TYR A 170 4.56 -5.52 -10.68
CA TYR A 170 3.94 -4.52 -11.55
C TYR A 170 2.41 -4.55 -11.48
N THR A 171 1.82 -5.74 -11.29
CA THR A 171 0.36 -5.90 -11.20
C THR A 171 -0.19 -5.30 -9.91
N SER A 172 0.59 -5.25 -8.82
CA SER A 172 0.14 -4.63 -7.55
C SER A 172 -0.04 -3.11 -7.64
N ILE A 173 0.52 -2.47 -8.67
CA ILE A 173 0.40 -1.01 -8.91
C ILE A 173 -0.87 -0.69 -9.75
N ASP A 174 -1.76 -1.68 -9.99
CA ASP A 174 -2.94 -1.62 -10.87
C ASP A 174 -2.65 -1.11 -12.29
N LEU A 175 -1.44 -1.41 -12.78
CA LEU A 175 -1.04 -1.04 -14.13
C LEU A 175 -1.43 -2.18 -15.09
N LYS A 176 -2.58 -2.04 -15.75
CA LYS A 176 -3.11 -3.04 -16.71
C LYS A 176 -2.29 -3.19 -18.00
N GLU A 177 -1.21 -2.43 -18.15
CA GLU A 177 -0.36 -2.48 -19.34
C GLU A 177 0.65 -3.63 -19.24
N ALA A 178 0.86 -4.37 -20.32
CA ALA A 178 1.87 -5.43 -20.31
C ALA A 178 3.29 -4.84 -20.15
N ILE A 179 4.07 -5.43 -19.23
CA ILE A 179 5.51 -5.13 -19.09
C ILE A 179 6.23 -5.48 -20.39
N ARG A 180 7.16 -4.62 -20.82
CA ARG A 180 8.14 -4.91 -21.88
C ARG A 180 9.29 -5.74 -21.31
N LEU A 181 9.93 -6.52 -22.15
CA LEU A 181 11.00 -7.42 -21.72
C LEU A 181 12.23 -7.32 -22.59
N SER A 182 13.40 -7.41 -21.98
CA SER A 182 14.69 -7.43 -22.64
C SER A 182 15.38 -8.78 -22.40
N PRO A 183 15.56 -9.61 -23.44
CA PRO A 183 15.00 -9.50 -24.80
C PRO A 183 13.47 -9.72 -24.87
N PRO A 184 12.76 -9.38 -25.97
CA PRO A 184 13.28 -8.93 -27.28
C PRO A 184 13.43 -7.41 -27.42
N VAL A 185 12.92 -6.63 -26.48
CA VAL A 185 13.08 -5.17 -26.52
C VAL A 185 14.50 -4.86 -26.09
N THR A 186 15.26 -4.17 -26.95
CA THR A 186 16.63 -3.71 -26.71
C THR A 186 16.71 -2.21 -26.95
N LYS A 187 17.88 -1.61 -26.73
CA LYS A 187 18.14 -0.20 -27.06
C LYS A 187 17.75 0.17 -28.50
N ASP A 188 17.83 -0.78 -29.44
CA ASP A 188 17.64 -0.53 -30.87
C ASP A 188 16.16 -0.43 -31.27
N ASN A 189 15.26 -1.00 -30.46
CA ASN A 189 13.83 -0.99 -30.74
C ASN A 189 12.98 -0.42 -29.59
N PHE A 190 13.64 0.03 -28.51
CA PHE A 190 13.02 0.78 -27.44
C PHE A 190 12.45 2.10 -27.98
N ARG A 191 11.24 2.48 -27.54
CA ARG A 191 10.59 3.71 -27.99
C ARG A 191 10.40 4.67 -26.81
N PRO A 192 11.10 5.82 -26.77
CA PRO A 192 10.98 6.80 -25.68
C PRO A 192 9.54 7.24 -25.38
N ARG A 193 8.70 7.33 -26.42
CA ARG A 193 7.25 7.62 -26.28
C ARG A 193 6.49 6.65 -25.36
N TRP A 194 7.04 5.47 -25.06
CA TRP A 194 6.45 4.56 -24.08
C TRP A 194 6.48 5.12 -22.65
N LEU A 195 7.38 6.06 -22.36
CA LEU A 195 7.54 6.71 -21.05
C LEU A 195 6.65 7.94 -20.88
N GLU A 196 6.09 8.46 -21.97
CA GLU A 196 5.30 9.70 -21.94
C GLU A 196 3.94 9.50 -21.24
N LYS A 197 3.54 10.52 -20.46
CA LYS A 197 2.21 10.59 -19.80
C LYS A 197 1.92 9.35 -18.94
N ARG A 198 2.95 8.80 -18.30
CA ARG A 198 2.86 7.71 -17.33
C ARG A 198 2.87 8.26 -15.92
N ALA A 199 2.00 7.73 -15.07
CA ALA A 199 1.99 8.01 -13.63
C ALA A 199 3.11 7.25 -12.91
N PHE A 200 3.52 6.10 -13.44
CA PHE A 200 4.54 5.24 -12.87
C PHE A 200 5.43 4.64 -13.96
N LEU A 201 6.73 4.56 -13.67
CA LEU A 201 7.71 3.84 -14.46
C LEU A 201 8.38 2.79 -13.56
N TYR A 202 8.34 1.54 -13.99
CA TYR A 202 8.95 0.42 -13.28
C TYR A 202 10.02 -0.21 -14.16
N PHE A 203 11.23 -0.31 -13.62
CA PHE A 203 12.36 -0.94 -14.31
C PHE A 203 12.97 -2.01 -13.40
N ASN A 204 13.14 -3.21 -13.94
CA ASN A 204 13.81 -4.32 -13.28
C ASN A 204 14.81 -4.95 -14.26
N LEU A 205 15.91 -4.23 -14.46
CA LEU A 205 16.97 -4.54 -15.42
C LEU A 205 18.31 -4.59 -14.67
N HIS A 206 19.31 -5.22 -15.27
CA HIS A 206 20.65 -5.24 -14.71
C HIS A 206 21.38 -3.92 -14.95
N GLY A 207 22.29 -3.58 -14.04
CA GLY A 207 23.31 -2.56 -14.23
C GLY A 207 24.68 -3.13 -13.86
N VAL A 208 25.75 -2.48 -14.32
CA VAL A 208 27.12 -2.77 -13.89
C VAL A 208 27.78 -1.48 -13.45
N ARG A 209 28.77 -1.55 -12.56
CA ARG A 209 29.32 -0.38 -11.87
C ARG A 209 30.04 0.58 -12.80
N GLU A 210 30.69 0.06 -13.84
CA GLU A 210 31.60 0.81 -14.72
C GLU A 210 30.89 1.41 -15.93
N ARG A 211 29.60 1.16 -16.11
CA ARG A 211 28.86 1.50 -17.33
C ARG A 211 27.51 2.11 -17.03
N SER A 212 27.04 2.90 -17.98
CA SER A 212 25.78 3.64 -17.87
C SER A 212 24.59 2.84 -18.44
N GLU A 213 24.89 1.83 -19.24
CA GLU A 213 23.93 0.95 -19.91
C GLU A 213 23.16 0.07 -18.92
N TRP A 214 21.89 -0.16 -19.23
CA TRP A 214 21.05 -1.11 -18.51
C TRP A 214 20.84 -2.34 -19.38
N TYR A 215 20.89 -3.53 -18.79
CA TYR A 215 20.92 -4.79 -19.52
C TYR A 215 19.69 -5.65 -19.24
N GLY A 216 19.24 -6.34 -20.29
CA GLY A 216 18.32 -7.46 -20.17
C GLY A 216 19.04 -8.74 -19.74
N GLU A 217 18.27 -9.81 -19.60
CA GLU A 217 18.80 -11.16 -19.44
C GLU A 217 17.83 -12.16 -20.09
N ARG A 218 18.38 -12.99 -20.96
CA ARG A 218 17.68 -14.05 -21.67
C ARG A 218 17.35 -15.21 -20.73
N THR A 219 16.23 -15.89 -20.95
CA THR A 219 15.92 -17.20 -20.36
C THR A 219 16.07 -18.31 -21.41
N PRO A 220 16.31 -19.58 -21.05
CA PRO A 220 16.40 -20.69 -22.02
C PRO A 220 15.18 -20.84 -22.95
N SER A 221 14.01 -20.30 -22.58
CA SER A 221 12.81 -20.30 -23.44
C SER A 221 12.80 -19.21 -24.51
N ASP A 222 13.71 -18.24 -24.46
CA ASP A 222 13.84 -17.20 -25.46
C ASP A 222 14.69 -17.71 -26.66
N PRO A 223 14.46 -17.19 -27.88
CA PRO A 223 15.28 -17.54 -29.06
C PRO A 223 16.79 -17.44 -28.82
N ASP A 224 17.54 -18.43 -29.32
CA ASP A 224 19.00 -18.46 -29.23
C ASP A 224 19.71 -17.35 -30.01
N SER A 225 19.01 -16.72 -30.95
CA SER A 225 19.51 -15.54 -31.66
C SER A 225 19.59 -14.29 -30.78
N TYR A 226 18.93 -14.26 -29.62
CA TYR A 226 19.04 -13.13 -28.71
C TYR A 226 20.32 -13.19 -27.87
N PRO A 227 21.01 -12.05 -27.66
CA PRO A 227 22.17 -12.01 -26.76
C PRO A 227 21.78 -12.47 -25.35
N PRO A 228 22.68 -13.10 -24.58
CA PRO A 228 22.42 -13.45 -23.18
C PRO A 228 22.09 -12.23 -22.31
N PHE A 229 22.82 -11.13 -22.51
CA PHE A 229 22.65 -9.86 -21.79
C PHE A 229 22.58 -8.68 -22.78
N PRO A 230 21.46 -8.48 -23.49
CA PRO A 230 21.33 -7.40 -24.46
C PRO A 230 21.26 -6.05 -23.75
N VAL A 231 21.82 -5.00 -24.36
CA VAL A 231 21.63 -3.63 -23.87
C VAL A 231 20.15 -3.25 -24.05
N ALA A 232 19.45 -3.03 -22.94
CA ALA A 232 18.04 -2.69 -22.88
C ALA A 232 17.81 -1.18 -23.03
N LEU A 233 18.62 -0.37 -22.34
CA LEU A 233 18.53 1.09 -22.35
C LEU A 233 19.92 1.72 -22.34
N LEU A 234 19.97 2.91 -22.93
CA LEU A 234 21.04 3.89 -22.72
C LEU A 234 20.40 5.09 -22.00
N PRO A 235 21.04 5.65 -20.97
CA PRO A 235 20.58 6.88 -20.32
C PRO A 235 20.64 8.10 -21.24
#